data_AF-A0A7X0M5G7-F1
#
_entry.id   AF-A0A7X0M5G7-F1
#
_cell.length_a   1.000
_cell.length_b   1.000
_cell.length_c   1.000
_cell.angle_alpha   90.00
_cell.angle_beta   90.00
_cell.angle_gamma   90.00
#
_symmetry.space_group_name_H-M   'P 1'
#
loop_
_entity.id
_entity.type
_entity.pdbx_description
1 polymer ?
#
loop_
_entity_poly.entity_id
_entity_poly.type
_entity_poly.pdbx_seq_one_letter_code
_entity_poly.pdbx_strand_id
1 'polypeptide(L)' 'MLTPEQEAIIVLCHSVHSVAEISALLRVPLGVARVLVADLADEGLVRLHLPRLDQGQPDLNLLERVLSGLRRL' A
#
# COMPACT_ATOMS: atom_id res chain seq x y z
N MET A 1 -11.67 -4.48 -21.59
CA MET A 1 -13.02 -4.03 -21.21
C MET A 1 -12.97 -3.82 -19.72
N LEU A 2 -13.16 -2.59 -19.24
CA LEU A 2 -13.09 -2.29 -17.81
C LEU A 2 -14.40 -2.67 -17.13
N THR A 3 -14.34 -3.20 -15.91
CA THR A 3 -15.54 -3.41 -15.08
C THR A 3 -15.99 -2.07 -14.46
N PRO A 4 -17.25 -1.95 -14.02
CA PRO A 4 -17.73 -0.75 -13.33
C PRO A 4 -16.88 -0.38 -12.10
N GLU A 5 -16.38 -1.39 -11.38
CA GLU A 5 -15.48 -1.20 -10.24
C GLU A 5 -14.13 -0.62 -10.69
N GLN A 6 -13.56 -1.14 -11.78
CA GLN A 6 -12.31 -0.64 -12.33
C GLN A 6 -12.44 0.81 -12.83
N GLU A 7 -13.53 1.14 -13.52
CA GLU A 7 -13.83 2.52 -13.93
C GLU A 7 -13.95 3.46 -12.72
N ALA A 8 -14.64 3.00 -11.66
CA ALA A 8 -14.77 3.78 -10.44
C ALA A 8 -13.42 4.00 -9.74
N ILE A 9 -12.53 3.00 -9.71
CA ILE A 9 -11.16 3.15 -9.17
C ILE A 9 -10.38 4.21 -9.96
N ILE A 10 -10.46 4.22 -11.29
CA ILE A 10 -9.78 5.22 -12.13
C ILE A 10 -10.25 6.63 -11.77
N VAL A 11 -11.56 6.83 -11.61
CA VAL A 11 -12.13 8.12 -11.20
C VAL A 11 -11.66 8.53 -9.81
N LEU A 12 -11.63 7.60 -8.84
CA LEU A 12 -11.14 7.87 -7.49
C LEU A 12 -9.65 8.27 -7.50
N CYS A 13 -8.84 7.60 -8.31
CA CYS A 13 -7.40 7.88 -8.44
C CYS A 13 -7.04 9.22 -9.12
N HIS A 14 -8.02 10.07 -9.45
CA HIS A 14 -7.75 11.49 -9.74
C HIS A 14 -7.17 12.25 -8.55
N SER A 15 -7.35 11.73 -7.34
CA SER A 15 -6.61 12.13 -6.14
C SER A 15 -6.00 10.91 -5.46
N VAL A 16 -4.98 11.13 -4.64
CA VAL A 16 -4.29 10.04 -3.94
C VAL A 16 -5.23 9.44 -2.89
N HIS A 17 -5.51 8.15 -3.03
CA HIS A 17 -6.28 7.37 -2.07
C HIS A 17 -5.49 6.13 -1.65
N SER A 18 -5.63 5.75 -0.39
CA SER A 18 -5.19 4.44 0.08
C SER A 18 -6.10 3.33 -0.46
N VAL A 19 -5.56 2.11 -0.57
CA VAL A 19 -6.36 0.94 -0.98
C VAL A 19 -7.53 0.67 -0.01
N ALA A 20 -7.37 1.03 1.27
CA ALA A 20 -8.42 0.91 2.27
C ALA A 20 -9.58 1.90 2.03
N GLU A 21 -9.28 3.15 1.67
CA GLU A 21 -10.30 4.13 1.30
C GLU A 21 -11.05 3.71 0.04
N ILE A 22 -10.35 3.21 -0.99
CA ILE A 22 -10.98 2.67 -2.20
C ILE A 22 -11.95 1.53 -1.85
N SER A 23 -11.52 0.58 -1.00
CA SER A 23 -12.36 -0.51 -0.51
C SER A 23 -13.62 0.00 0.20
N ALA A 24 -13.47 1.00 1.07
CA ALA A 24 -14.59 1.58 1.81
C ALA A 24 -15.57 2.34 0.90
N LEU A 25 -15.06 3.12 -0.06
CA LEU A 25 -15.86 3.93 -0.99
C LEU A 25 -16.64 3.04 -1.98
N LEU A 26 -16.02 1.98 -2.49
CA LEU A 26 -16.64 1.02 -3.40
C LEU A 26 -17.45 -0.05 -2.69
N ARG A 27 -17.39 -0.11 -1.35
CA ARG A 27 -18.08 -1.12 -0.52
C ARG A 27 -17.72 -2.56 -0.90
N VAL A 28 -16.47 -2.78 -1.28
CA VAL A 28 -15.93 -4.12 -1.62
C VAL A 28 -14.93 -4.56 -0.55
N PRO A 29 -14.72 -5.88 -0.33
CA PRO A 29 -13.70 -6.36 0.59
C PRO A 29 -12.31 -5.84 0.22
N LEU A 30 -11.48 -5.54 1.22
CA LEU A 30 -10.12 -4.98 1.02
C LEU A 30 -9.26 -5.83 0.08
N GLY A 31 -9.37 -7.16 0.17
CA GLY A 31 -8.66 -8.08 -0.72
C GLY A 31 -9.05 -7.92 -2.18
N VAL A 32 -10.33 -7.66 -2.47
CA VAL A 32 -10.85 -7.43 -3.82
C VAL A 32 -10.34 -6.10 -4.36
N ALA A 33 -10.45 -5.03 -3.58
CA ALA A 33 -9.92 -3.72 -3.96
C ALA A 33 -8.42 -3.80 -4.27
N ARG A 34 -7.64 -4.56 -3.49
CA ARG A 34 -6.20 -4.74 -3.71
C ARG A 34 -5.89 -5.41 -5.05
N VAL A 35 -6.64 -6.44 -5.43
CA VAL A 35 -6.44 -7.14 -6.72
C VAL A 35 -6.81 -6.21 -7.87
N LEU A 36 -7.99 -5.56 -7.83
CA LEU A 36 -8.42 -4.63 -8.87
C LEU A 36 -7.44 -3.46 -9.07
N VAL A 37 -6.93 -2.90 -7.97
CA VAL A 37 -5.93 -1.82 -8.01
C VAL A 37 -4.60 -2.32 -8.58
N ALA A 38 -4.17 -3.55 -8.25
CA ALA A 38 -2.96 -4.14 -8.81
C ALA A 38 -3.08 -4.36 -10.32
N ASP A 39 -4.21 -4.91 -10.79
CA ASP A 39 -4.46 -5.11 -12.21
C ASP A 39 -4.42 -3.78 -12.98
N LEU A 40 -5.07 -2.74 -12.45
CA LEU A 40 -5.04 -1.40 -13.05
C LEU A 40 -3.65 -0.75 -13.02
N ALA A 41 -2.83 -1.06 -12.01
CA ALA A 41 -1.46 -0.57 -11.93
C ALA A 41 -0.55 -1.27 -12.94
N ASP A 42 -0.72 -2.58 -13.12
CA ASP A 42 -0.01 -3.38 -14.13
C ASP A 42 -0.35 -2.95 -15.56
N GLU A 43 -1.60 -2.54 -15.80
CA GLU A 43 -2.05 -1.92 -17.06
C GLU A 43 -1.59 -0.45 -17.22
N GLY A 44 -0.96 0.15 -16.20
CA GLY A 44 -0.49 1.53 -16.22
C GLY A 44 -1.60 2.59 -16.13
N LEU A 45 -2.83 2.18 -15.79
CA LEU A 45 -4.00 3.05 -15.67
C LEU A 45 -4.03 3.82 -14.35
N VAL A 46 -3.40 3.27 -13.30
CA VAL A 46 -3.20 3.95 -12.01
C VAL A 46 -1.74 3.86 -11.57
N ARG A 47 -1.30 4.80 -10.73
CA ARG A 47 0.04 4.78 -10.14
C ARG A 47 -0.04 4.46 -8.65
N LEU A 48 0.78 3.50 -8.22
CA LEU A 48 0.95 3.21 -6.80
C LEU A 48 1.94 4.19 -6.18
N HIS A 49 1.51 4.90 -5.14
CA HIS A 49 2.40 5.67 -4.29
C HIS A 49 2.84 4.79 -3.12
N LEU A 50 3.95 4.08 -3.30
CA LEU A 50 4.59 3.41 -2.17
C LEU A 50 5.36 4.46 -1.37
N PRO A 51 5.07 4.63 -0.07
CA PRO A 51 5.93 5.46 0.77
C PRO A 51 7.35 4.92 0.62
N ARG A 52 8.30 5.83 0.38
CA ARG A 52 9.71 5.50 0.45
C ARG A 52 9.94 5.11 1.91
N LEU A 53 9.88 3.82 2.20
CA LEU A 53 10.53 3.27 3.37
C LEU A 53 11.99 3.62 3.11
N ASP A 54 12.48 4.68 3.75
CA ASP A 54 13.90 4.95 3.76
C ASP A 54 14.54 3.63 4.16
N GLN A 55 15.27 3.02 3.23
CA GLN A 55 16.10 1.85 3.47
C GLN A 55 17.29 2.23 4.35
N GLY A 56 17.09 3.15 5.31
CA GLY A 56 17.99 3.37 6.40
C GLY A 56 18.05 2.04 7.14
N GLN A 57 19.17 1.34 6.96
CA GLN A 57 19.53 0.25 7.85
C GLN A 57 19.25 0.73 9.28
N PRO A 58 18.54 -0.07 10.10
CA PRO A 58 18.38 0.28 11.50
C PRO A 58 19.76 0.59 12.06
N ASP A 59 19.88 1.77 12.68
CA ASP A 59 21.15 2.27 13.21
C ASP A 59 21.82 1.16 14.03
N LEU A 60 23.10 0.86 13.74
CA LEU A 60 23.87 -0.15 14.45
C LEU A 60 23.80 0.08 15.97
N ASN A 61 23.72 1.35 16.41
CA ASN A 61 23.54 1.69 17.81
C ASN A 61 22.21 1.16 18.39
N LEU A 62 21.12 1.23 17.62
CA LEU A 62 19.83 0.67 18.00
C LEU A 62 19.90 -0.86 18.09
N LEU A 63 20.52 -1.51 17.10
CA LEU A 63 20.69 -2.97 17.10
C LEU A 63 21.54 -3.45 18.28
N GLU A 64 22.62 -2.75 18.62
CA GLU A 64 23.47 -3.05 19.78
C GLU A 64 22.71 -2.86 21.10
N ARG A 65 21.90 -1.82 21.23
CA ARG A 65 21.06 -1.59 22.41
C ARG A 65 20.04 -2.71 22.60
N VAL A 66 19.38 -3.15 21.52
CA VAL A 66 18.43 -4.27 21.57
C VAL A 66 19.16 -5.56 21.97
N LEU A 67 20.31 -5.87 21.36
CA LEU A 67 21.12 -7.04 21.70
C LEU A 67 21.57 -7.03 23.17
N SER A 68 21.99 -5.87 23.69
CA SER A 68 22.37 -5.73 25.09
C SER A 68 21.18 -5.94 26.03
N GLY A 69 19.99 -5.47 25.66
CA GLY A 69 18.76 -5.68 26.44
C GLY A 69 18.35 -7.15 26.50
N LEU A 70 18.37 -7.85 25.36
CA LEU A 70 18.01 -9.27 25.27
C LEU A 70 18.98 -10.19 26.04
N ARG A 71 20.26 -9.83 26.14
CA ARG A 71 21.28 -10.59 26.90
C ARG A 71 21.20 -10.41 28.42
N ARG A 72 20.40 -9.45 28.90
CA ARG A 72 20.23 -9.16 30.34
C ARG A 72 18.93 -9.76 30.92
N LEU A 73 18.21 -10.54 30.12
CA LEU A 73 17.06 -11.37 30.50
C LEU A 73 17.50 -12.83 30.55
#